data_AF-A0A0V0H7Q8-F1
#
_entry.id   AF-A0A0V0H7Q8-F1
#
_cell.length_a   1.000
_cell.length_b   1.000
_cell.length_c   1.000
_cell.angle_alpha   90.00
_cell.angle_beta   90.00
_cell.angle_gamma   90.00
#
_symmetry.space_group_name_H-M   'P 1'
#
loop_
_entity.id
_entity.type
_entity.pdbx_description
1 polymer ?
#
loop_
_entity_poly.entity_id
_entity_poly.type
_entity_poly.pdbx_seq_one_letter_code
_entity_poly.pdbx_strand_id
1 'polypeptide(L)'
;MASITEVTILHHVGIVLIVLWLLNSFNYGHLLVYFISLIYLYLVNEQYVTRLKKKLQFEEKRQSNQRRVLSDSETVRWLNHALEKIWPVCMENIVSQKILLPIIPWFMQKYKPWTVKDIAVQSLYLGRSPPMFTEMRVLRESTGD
;
A
#
# COMPACT_ATOMS: atom_id res chain seq x y z
N MET A 1 26.30 -14.05 4.98
CA MET A 1 27.52 -13.36 5.43
C MET A 1 27.44 -11.93 4.92
N ALA A 2 27.08 -10.98 5.78
CA ALA A 2 27.01 -9.57 5.42
C ALA A 2 28.42 -9.11 5.03
N SER A 3 28.65 -8.96 3.74
CA SER A 3 29.97 -8.63 3.22
C SER A 3 30.30 -7.19 3.59
N ILE A 4 31.53 -6.91 3.99
CA ILE A 4 32.03 -5.61 4.48
C ILE A 4 31.72 -4.42 3.51
N THR A 5 31.32 -4.71 2.27
CA THR A 5 30.80 -3.75 1.27
C THR A 5 29.33 -3.30 1.45
N GLU A 6 28.65 -3.74 2.51
CA GLU A 6 27.25 -3.35 2.80
C GLU A 6 27.14 -2.02 3.54
N VAL A 7 28.26 -1.48 4.01
CA VAL A 7 28.32 -0.21 4.73
C VAL A 7 28.22 0.96 3.74
N THR A 8 27.50 2.02 4.10
CA THR A 8 27.26 3.19 3.23
C THR A 8 28.57 3.80 2.70
N ILE A 9 28.54 4.41 1.50
CA ILE A 9 29.69 5.12 0.90
C ILE A 9 30.39 6.03 1.92
N LEU A 10 29.62 6.68 2.79
CA LEU A 10 30.12 7.58 3.84
C LEU A 10 31.12 6.89 4.78
N HIS A 11 30.94 5.61 5.09
CA HIS A 11 31.90 4.87 5.92
C HIS A 11 33.18 4.56 5.16
N HIS A 12 33.10 4.22 3.88
CA HIS A 12 34.28 4.00 3.05
C HIS A 12 35.09 5.29 2.90
N VAL A 13 34.41 6.43 2.70
CA VAL A 13 35.02 7.77 2.71
C VAL A 13 35.67 8.07 4.07
N GLY A 14 34.98 7.82 5.17
CA GLY A 14 35.50 8.03 6.52
C GLY A 14 36.75 7.21 6.82
N ILE A 15 36.75 5.92 6.48
CA ILE A 15 37.90 5.03 6.65
C ILE A 15 39.09 5.52 5.82
N VAL A 16 38.88 5.85 4.54
CA VAL A 16 39.95 6.36 3.66
C VAL A 16 40.54 7.66 4.21
N LEU A 17 39.72 8.57 4.72
CA LEU A 17 40.19 9.83 5.33
C LEU A 17 41.02 9.58 6.61
N ILE A 18 40.60 8.65 7.48
CA ILE A 18 41.36 8.29 8.69
C ILE A 18 42.71 7.66 8.32
N VAL A 19 42.72 6.76 7.33
CA VAL A 19 43.95 6.10 6.86
C VAL A 19 44.92 7.11 6.25
N LEU A 20 44.43 8.03 5.40
CA LEU A 20 45.25 9.10 4.83
C LEU A 20 45.81 10.03 5.89
N TRP A 21 44.99 10.39 6.90
CA TRP A 21 45.42 11.23 8.01
C TRP A 21 46.54 10.58 8.83
N LEU A 22 46.41 9.28 9.15
CA LEU A 22 47.45 8.52 9.84
C LEU A 22 48.75 8.46 9.01
N LEU A 23 48.66 8.10 7.74
CA LEU A 23 49.82 8.00 6.84
C LEU A 23 50.56 9.33 6.67
N ASN A 24 49.81 10.43 6.59
CA ASN A 24 50.37 11.77 6.55
C ASN A 24 51.07 12.14 7.87
N SER A 25 50.53 11.73 9.03
CA SER A 25 51.16 11.95 10.34
C SER A 25 52.51 11.23 10.48
N PHE A 26 52.70 10.11 9.79
CA PHE A 26 53.97 9.37 9.73
C PHE A 26 54.89 9.81 8.58
N ASN A 27 54.56 10.89 7.86
CA ASN A 27 55.32 11.43 6.72
C ASN A 27 55.43 10.50 5.50
N TYR A 28 54.54 9.49 5.39
CA TYR A 28 54.42 8.57 4.23
C TYR A 28 53.39 9.03 3.20
N GLY A 29 53.15 10.35 3.12
CA GLY A 29 52.16 10.99 2.26
C GLY A 29 52.56 11.02 0.78
N HIS A 30 52.75 9.87 0.15
CA HIS A 30 53.09 9.80 -1.26
C HIS A 30 51.87 10.05 -2.17
N LEU A 31 52.09 10.71 -3.30
CA LEU A 31 51.08 10.97 -4.34
C LEU A 31 50.35 9.68 -4.78
N LEU A 32 51.06 8.55 -4.77
CA LEU A 32 50.52 7.22 -5.06
C LEU A 32 49.42 6.78 -4.09
N VAL A 33 49.54 7.08 -2.80
CA VAL A 33 48.54 6.68 -1.79
C VAL A 33 47.22 7.41 -2.04
N TYR A 34 47.29 8.70 -2.37
CA TYR A 34 46.12 9.48 -2.75
C TYR A 34 45.48 8.95 -4.04
N PHE A 35 46.28 8.59 -5.04
CA PHE A 35 45.77 7.98 -6.28
C PHE A 35 45.08 6.64 -6.04
N ILE A 36 45.68 5.74 -5.26
CA ILE A 36 45.09 4.44 -4.92
C ILE A 36 43.77 4.64 -4.15
N SER A 37 43.74 5.59 -3.22
CA SER A 37 42.53 5.93 -2.45
C SER A 37 41.40 6.43 -3.35
N LEU A 38 41.72 7.24 -4.37
CA LEU A 38 40.75 7.76 -5.32
C LEU A 38 40.18 6.65 -6.22
N ILE A 39 41.04 5.75 -6.72
CA ILE A 39 40.61 4.57 -7.50
C ILE A 39 39.70 3.66 -6.67
N TYR A 40 40.05 3.41 -5.41
CA TYR A 40 39.24 2.60 -4.51
C TYR A 40 37.85 3.21 -4.28
N LEU A 41 37.78 4.51 -3.96
CA LEU A 41 36.52 5.22 -3.77
C LEU A 41 35.65 5.21 -5.04
N TYR A 42 36.26 5.35 -6.21
CA TYR A 42 35.56 5.29 -7.49
C TYR A 42 34.89 3.93 -7.70
N LEU A 43 35.63 2.82 -7.50
CA LEU A 43 35.10 1.46 -7.66
C LEU A 43 33.95 1.17 -6.69
N VAL A 44 34.09 1.58 -5.42
CA VAL A 44 33.04 1.43 -4.42
C VAL A 44 31.79 2.24 -4.81
N ASN A 45 31.97 3.46 -5.31
CA ASN A 45 30.87 4.29 -5.77
C ASN A 45 30.14 3.68 -6.97
N GLU A 46 30.86 3.13 -7.96
CA GLU A 46 30.26 2.47 -9.12
C GLU A 46 29.39 1.26 -8.70
N GLN A 47 29.92 0.43 -7.79
CA GLN A 47 29.17 -0.69 -7.23
C GLN A 47 27.93 -0.23 -6.44
N TYR A 48 28.05 0.85 -5.68
CA TYR A 48 26.91 1.43 -4.97
C TYR A 48 25.85 1.97 -5.94
N VAL A 49 26.24 2.71 -6.97
CA VAL A 49 25.33 3.27 -7.98
C VAL A 49 24.58 2.17 -8.71
N THR A 50 25.26 1.10 -9.13
CA THR A 50 24.60 -0.03 -9.80
C THR A 50 23.61 -0.76 -8.90
N ARG A 51 23.93 -0.94 -7.60
CA ARG A 51 23.00 -1.49 -6.60
C ARG A 51 21.81 -0.58 -6.39
N LEU A 52 22.03 0.73 -6.27
CA LEU A 52 20.96 1.71 -6.07
C LEU A 52 20.00 1.73 -7.27
N LYS A 53 20.53 1.73 -8.49
CA LYS A 53 19.71 1.61 -9.72
C LYS A 53 18.85 0.35 -9.72
N LYS A 54 19.40 -0.81 -9.33
CA LYS A 54 18.63 -2.07 -9.24
C LYS A 54 17.51 -1.98 -8.21
N LYS A 55 17.76 -1.38 -7.04
CA LYS A 55 16.73 -1.16 -6.01
C LYS A 55 15.61 -0.24 -6.52
N LEU A 56 15.99 0.86 -7.17
CA LEU A 56 15.04 1.84 -7.70
C LEU A 56 14.16 1.21 -8.79
N GLN A 57 14.74 0.45 -9.72
CA GLN A 57 13.99 -0.29 -10.74
C GLN A 57 13.06 -1.35 -10.16
N PHE A 58 13.46 -2.02 -9.07
CA PHE A 58 12.62 -2.99 -8.38
C PHE A 58 11.44 -2.30 -7.70
N GLU A 59 11.67 -1.20 -7.00
CA GLU A 59 10.62 -0.40 -6.38
C GLU A 59 9.65 0.19 -7.41
N GLU A 60 10.15 0.69 -8.54
CA GLU A 60 9.34 1.17 -9.64
C GLU A 60 8.43 0.06 -10.21
N LYS A 61 9.00 -1.12 -10.50
CA LYS A 61 8.22 -2.28 -10.96
C LYS A 61 7.20 -2.71 -9.91
N ARG A 62 7.56 -2.72 -8.63
CA ARG A 62 6.65 -3.05 -7.53
C ARG A 62 5.50 -2.06 -7.44
N GLN A 63 5.76 -0.76 -7.49
CA GLN A 63 4.73 0.27 -7.48
C GLN A 63 3.85 0.18 -8.72
N SER A 64 4.42 -0.05 -9.91
CA SER A 64 3.65 -0.25 -11.14
C SER A 64 2.74 -1.47 -11.06
N ASN A 65 3.25 -2.61 -10.58
CA ASN A 65 2.44 -3.81 -10.37
C ASN A 65 1.36 -3.60 -9.30
N GLN A 66 1.65 -2.91 -8.20
CA GLN A 66 0.65 -2.56 -7.20
C GLN A 66 -0.43 -1.62 -7.76
N ARG A 67 -0.03 -0.59 -8.52
CA ARG A 67 -0.96 0.30 -9.22
C ARG A 67 -1.83 -0.46 -10.21
N ARG A 68 -1.24 -1.39 -10.97
CA ARG A 68 -1.98 -2.25 -11.91
C ARG A 68 -3.01 -3.12 -11.19
N VAL A 69 -2.62 -3.75 -10.09
CA VAL A 69 -3.53 -4.54 -9.25
C VAL A 69 -4.66 -3.66 -8.68
N LEU A 70 -4.36 -2.43 -8.26
CA LEU A 70 -5.37 -1.47 -7.78
C LEU A 70 -6.25 -0.94 -8.93
N SER A 71 -5.74 -0.87 -10.17
CA SER A 71 -6.48 -0.40 -11.34
C SER A 71 -7.29 -1.48 -12.06
N ASP A 72 -7.06 -2.76 -11.79
CA ASP A 72 -7.86 -3.88 -12.33
C ASP A 72 -9.30 -3.93 -11.73
N SER A 73 -9.80 -2.80 -11.23
CA SER A 73 -11.20 -2.60 -10.88
C SER A 73 -11.99 -2.23 -12.12
N GLU A 74 -13.12 -2.91 -12.32
CA GLU A 74 -13.99 -2.64 -13.47
C GLU A 74 -15.19 -1.78 -13.02
N THR A 75 -15.60 -0.86 -13.91
CA THR A 75 -16.84 -0.11 -13.72
C THR A 75 -18.04 -1.00 -14.04
N VAL A 76 -18.97 -1.17 -13.09
CA VAL A 76 -20.09 -2.10 -13.25
C VAL A 76 -21.37 -1.39 -13.70
N ARG A 77 -21.29 -0.63 -14.79
CA ARG A 77 -22.42 0.18 -15.30
C ARG A 77 -23.65 -0.66 -15.62
N TRP A 78 -23.46 -1.86 -16.16
CA TRP A 78 -24.55 -2.79 -16.48
C TRP A 78 -25.31 -3.24 -15.22
N LEU A 79 -24.60 -3.46 -14.12
CA LEU A 79 -25.21 -3.85 -12.83
C LEU A 79 -26.01 -2.70 -12.25
N ASN A 80 -25.47 -1.47 -12.29
CA ASN A 80 -26.21 -0.29 -11.86
C ASN A 80 -27.49 -0.11 -12.68
N HIS A 81 -27.43 -0.32 -14.00
CA HIS A 81 -28.62 -0.24 -14.85
C HIS A 81 -29.64 -1.35 -14.55
N ALA A 82 -29.18 -2.58 -14.34
CA ALA A 82 -30.05 -3.69 -13.94
C ALA A 82 -30.72 -3.41 -12.58
N LEU A 83 -29.95 -2.92 -11.62
CA LEU A 83 -30.45 -2.56 -10.30
C LEU A 83 -31.49 -1.45 -10.36
N GLU A 84 -31.28 -0.42 -11.20
CA GLU A 84 -32.25 0.65 -11.43
C GLU A 84 -33.61 0.12 -11.92
N LYS A 85 -33.62 -0.91 -12.76
CA LYS A 85 -34.85 -1.53 -13.25
C LYS A 85 -35.51 -2.44 -12.21
N ILE A 86 -34.72 -3.19 -11.45
CA ILE A 86 -35.24 -4.18 -10.48
C ILE A 86 -35.62 -3.52 -9.14
N TRP A 87 -34.99 -2.40 -8.78
CA TRP A 87 -35.20 -1.66 -7.53
C TRP A 87 -36.67 -1.35 -7.23
N PRO A 88 -37.39 -0.62 -8.10
CA PRO A 88 -38.80 -0.29 -7.85
C PRO A 88 -39.73 -1.52 -7.97
N VAL A 89 -39.28 -2.61 -8.58
CA VAL A 89 -40.10 -3.83 -8.79
C VAL A 89 -40.12 -4.68 -7.53
N CYS A 90 -38.95 -4.99 -6.97
CA CYS A 90 -38.87 -5.90 -5.81
C CYS A 90 -37.69 -5.67 -4.87
N MET A 91 -36.55 -5.15 -5.35
CA MET A 91 -35.33 -5.12 -4.54
C MET A 91 -35.45 -4.20 -3.33
N GLU A 92 -36.14 -3.05 -3.44
CA GLU A 92 -36.40 -2.18 -2.29
C GLU A 92 -37.14 -2.93 -1.18
N ASN A 93 -38.23 -3.62 -1.54
CA ASN A 93 -39.08 -4.34 -0.61
C ASN A 93 -38.35 -5.54 0.03
N ILE A 94 -37.52 -6.23 -0.75
CA ILE A 94 -36.69 -7.33 -0.24
C ILE A 94 -35.69 -6.80 0.80
N VAL A 95 -34.95 -5.75 0.47
CA VAL A 95 -33.93 -5.22 1.39
C VAL A 95 -34.59 -4.62 2.64
N SER A 96 -35.66 -3.84 2.47
CA SER A 96 -36.33 -3.20 3.60
C SER A 96 -37.01 -4.22 4.52
N GLN A 97 -37.82 -5.13 3.97
CA GLN A 97 -38.65 -6.03 4.77
C GLN A 97 -37.96 -7.33 5.17
N LYS A 98 -37.14 -7.92 4.29
CA LYS A 98 -36.54 -9.25 4.54
C LYS A 98 -35.16 -9.18 5.15
N ILE A 99 -34.41 -8.11 4.92
CA ILE A 99 -33.03 -7.98 5.41
C ILE A 99 -32.98 -7.02 6.60
N LEU A 100 -33.45 -5.79 6.45
CA LEU A 100 -33.26 -4.75 7.47
C LEU A 100 -34.24 -4.87 8.65
N LEU A 101 -35.53 -5.10 8.40
CA LEU A 101 -36.51 -5.24 9.49
C LEU A 101 -36.14 -6.31 10.53
N PRO A 102 -35.66 -7.51 10.16
CA PRO A 102 -35.21 -8.50 11.14
C PRO A 102 -33.99 -8.06 11.98
N ILE A 103 -33.14 -7.19 11.44
CA ILE A 103 -31.92 -6.69 12.13
C ILE A 103 -32.27 -5.53 13.08
N ILE A 104 -33.31 -4.76 12.77
CA ILE A 104 -33.70 -3.56 13.53
C ILE A 104 -33.93 -3.84 15.03
N PRO A 105 -34.63 -4.90 15.47
CA PRO A 105 -34.82 -5.16 16.90
C PRO A 105 -33.49 -5.22 17.68
N TRP A 106 -32.48 -5.88 17.10
CA TRP A 106 -31.13 -5.93 17.68
C TRP A 106 -30.49 -4.54 17.74
N PHE A 107 -30.58 -3.77 16.64
CA PHE A 107 -30.06 -2.42 16.56
C PHE A 107 -30.70 -1.48 17.60
N MET A 108 -32.02 -1.55 17.76
CA MET A 108 -32.75 -0.70 18.71
C MET A 108 -32.43 -1.06 20.15
N GLN A 109 -32.24 -2.34 20.48
CA GLN A 109 -31.77 -2.71 21.83
C GLN A 109 -30.40 -2.12 22.16
N LYS A 110 -29.52 -2.00 21.16
CA LYS A 110 -28.16 -1.49 21.35
C LYS A 110 -28.10 0.04 21.49
N TYR A 111 -28.91 0.78 20.73
CA TYR A 111 -28.76 2.24 20.57
C TYR A 111 -29.92 3.07 21.13
N LYS A 112 -30.92 2.45 21.74
CA LYS A 112 -32.08 3.16 22.31
C LYS A 112 -31.69 4.03 23.51
N PRO A 113 -32.14 5.29 23.57
CA PRO A 113 -31.89 6.15 24.72
C PRO A 113 -32.64 5.65 25.95
N TRP A 114 -32.08 5.90 27.13
CA TRP A 114 -32.63 5.47 28.42
C TRP A 114 -34.03 6.03 28.73
N THR A 115 -34.44 7.10 28.04
CA THR A 115 -35.74 7.77 28.19
C THR A 115 -36.89 7.03 27.53
N VAL A 116 -36.63 6.11 26.60
CA VAL A 116 -37.67 5.36 25.91
C VAL A 116 -37.71 3.95 26.49
N LYS A 117 -38.91 3.36 26.64
CA LYS A 117 -39.09 2.01 27.19
C LYS A 117 -39.07 0.92 26.12
N ASP A 118 -39.78 1.11 25.00
CA ASP A 118 -39.82 0.18 23.87
C ASP A 118 -39.90 0.95 22.55
N ILE A 119 -39.26 0.43 21.49
CA ILE A 119 -39.36 0.98 20.13
C ILE A 119 -39.52 -0.18 19.15
N ALA A 120 -40.53 -0.07 18.28
CA ALA A 120 -40.75 -1.00 17.19
C ALA A 120 -40.86 -0.21 15.88
N VAL A 121 -40.22 -0.72 14.82
CA VAL A 121 -40.32 -0.14 13.47
C VAL A 121 -41.37 -0.94 12.71
N GLN A 122 -42.42 -0.26 12.25
CA GLN A 122 -43.54 -0.89 11.53
C GLN A 122 -43.25 -1.04 10.04
N SER A 123 -42.70 0.01 9.43
CA SER A 123 -42.37 0.04 8.00
C SER A 123 -41.06 0.77 7.78
N LEU A 124 -40.18 0.20 6.96
CA LEU A 124 -38.95 0.81 6.50
C LEU A 124 -39.05 1.01 5.00
N TYR A 125 -38.71 2.20 4.52
CA TYR A 125 -38.66 2.54 3.10
C TYR A 125 -37.28 3.08 2.76
N LEU A 126 -36.63 2.50 1.75
CA LEU A 126 -35.28 2.89 1.31
C LEU A 126 -35.30 3.90 0.15
N GLY A 127 -36.49 4.30 -0.29
CA GLY A 127 -36.69 5.23 -1.38
C GLY A 127 -36.63 4.55 -2.76
N ARG A 128 -36.77 5.36 -3.82
CA ARG A 128 -36.86 4.88 -5.20
C ARG A 128 -35.52 4.78 -5.93
N SER A 129 -34.48 5.37 -5.37
CA SER A 129 -33.15 5.41 -6.00
C SER A 129 -32.30 4.28 -5.43
N PRO A 130 -31.82 3.34 -6.26
CA PRO A 130 -30.95 2.28 -5.79
C PRO A 130 -29.56 2.83 -5.40
N PRO A 131 -28.79 2.07 -4.60
CA PRO A 131 -27.37 2.35 -4.41
C PRO A 131 -26.59 2.19 -5.71
N MET A 132 -25.50 2.95 -5.86
CA MET A 132 -24.62 2.92 -7.04
C MET A 132 -23.33 2.20 -6.71
N PHE A 133 -22.97 1.18 -7.49
CA PHE A 133 -21.67 0.53 -7.42
C PHE A 133 -20.68 1.23 -8.34
N THR A 134 -19.64 1.83 -7.76
CA THR A 134 -18.62 2.56 -8.55
C THR A 134 -17.63 1.60 -9.19
N GLU A 135 -17.01 0.75 -8.37
CA GLU A 135 -15.92 -0.15 -8.78
C GLU A 135 -16.11 -1.52 -8.12
N MET A 136 -15.83 -2.58 -8.86
CA MET A 136 -15.82 -3.94 -8.35
C MET A 136 -14.54 -4.64 -8.75
N ARG A 137 -13.99 -5.44 -7.83
CA ARG A 137 -12.81 -6.26 -8.09
C ARG A 137 -13.02 -7.69 -7.62
N VAL A 138 -12.43 -8.62 -8.34
CA VAL A 138 -12.33 -10.02 -7.89
C VAL A 138 -11.11 -10.15 -6.99
N LEU A 139 -11.33 -10.44 -5.72
CA LEU A 139 -10.27 -10.82 -4.80
C LEU A 139 -9.98 -12.31 -5.00
N ARG A 140 -8.82 -12.64 -5.56
CA ARG A 140 -8.34 -14.02 -5.59
C ARG A 140 -7.94 -14.42 -4.18
N GLU A 141 -8.44 -15.57 -3.73
CA GLU A 141 -8.05 -16.13 -2.44
C GLU A 141 -6.54 -16.44 -2.49
N SER A 142 -5.80 -15.87 -1.55
CA SER A 142 -4.37 -16.12 -1.41
C SER A 142 -4.21 -17.50 -0.77
N THR A 143 -3.89 -18.52 -1.56
CA THR A 143 -3.32 -19.76 -1.01
C THR A 143 -1.99 -19.37 -0.38
N GLY A 144 -1.97 -19.27 0.94
CA GLY A 144 -0.83 -18.78 1.72
C GLY A 144 0.29 -19.79 1.77
N ASP A 145 1.00 -19.95 0.65
CA ASP A 145 2.25 -20.71 0.55
C ASP A 145 3.47 -19.76 0.54
#